data_AF-X1SZW8-F1
#
_entry.id   AF-X1SZW8-F1
#
_cell.length_a   1.000
_cell.length_b   1.000
_cell.length_c   1.000
_cell.angle_alpha   90.00
_cell.angle_beta   90.00
_cell.angle_gamma   90.00
#
_symmetry.space_group_name_H-M   'P 1'
#
loop_
_entity.id
_entity.type
_entity.pdbx_description
1 polymer ?
#
loop_
_entity_poly.entity_id
_entity_poly.type
_entity_poly.pdbx_seq_one_letter_code
_entity_poly.pdbx_strand_id
1 'polypeptide(L)'
;EYKNARTPIEVEQEVRSLPRAQSRGQKSEPRTSVRGSEVSEAKIKRLIEQKCSELSEKGLLIKQWDLDFIDADLSWCGREGSPTKVHRIQTVVLAAKESKDVEPNDKGIADMVHELIEDKTIA
;
A
#
# COMPACT_ATOMS: atom_id res chain seq x y z
N GLU A 1 9.01 7.52 21.60
CA GLU A 1 7.95 8.54 21.45
C GLU A 1 7.72 8.83 19.97
N TYR A 2 7.05 7.92 19.24
CA TYR A 2 6.87 8.06 17.78
C TYR A 2 5.42 7.95 17.32
N LYS A 3 4.46 7.95 18.26
CA LYS A 3 3.03 7.76 17.97
C LYS A 3 2.43 8.85 17.09
N ASN A 4 3.10 10.01 16.99
CA ASN A 4 2.65 11.17 16.22
C ASN A 4 3.54 11.44 15.00
N ALA A 5 4.41 10.49 14.62
CA ALA A 5 5.20 10.63 13.43
C ALA A 5 4.30 10.60 12.19
N ARG A 6 4.58 11.46 11.20
CA ARG A 6 3.75 11.61 10.00
C ARG A 6 4.63 11.68 8.76
N THR A 7 4.09 11.18 7.66
CA THR A 7 4.66 11.32 6.31
C THR A 7 4.24 12.65 5.68
N PRO A 8 5.00 13.18 4.71
CA PRO A 8 4.59 14.35 3.93
C PRO A 8 3.17 14.20 3.35
N ILE A 9 2.81 13.04 2.80
CA ILE A 9 1.48 12.83 2.20
C ILE A 9 0.34 12.90 3.22
N GLU A 10 0.55 12.43 4.45
CA GLU A 10 -0.45 12.55 5.53
C GLU A 10 -0.61 14.02 5.98
N VAL A 11 0.49 14.79 5.99
CA VAL A 11 0.45 16.24 6.28
C VAL A 11 -0.32 16.97 5.18
N GLU A 12 -0.10 16.62 3.92
CA GLU A 12 -0.87 17.17 2.78
C GLU A 12 -2.36 16.88 2.90
N GLN A 13 -2.71 15.63 3.18
CA GLN A 13 -4.10 15.22 3.38
C GLN A 13 -4.76 15.98 4.53
N GLU A 14 -4.06 16.11 5.67
CA GLU A 14 -4.57 16.86 6.81
C GLU A 14 -4.82 18.33 6.44
N VAL A 15 -3.82 19.00 5.85
CA VAL A 15 -3.95 20.41 5.44
C VAL A 15 -5.08 20.62 4.44
N ARG A 16 -5.26 19.69 3.51
CA ARG A 16 -6.29 19.75 2.47
C ARG A 16 -7.69 19.40 2.99
N SER A 17 -7.77 18.59 4.05
CA SER A 17 -9.02 18.22 4.72
C SER A 17 -9.54 19.30 5.68
N LEU A 18 -8.69 20.24 6.11
CA LEU A 18 -9.13 21.36 6.94
C LEU A 18 -10.17 22.20 6.16
N PRO A 19 -11.32 22.54 6.77
CA PRO A 19 -12.31 23.36 6.11
C PRO A 19 -11.64 24.67 5.69
N ARG A 20 -11.77 25.04 4.41
CA ARG A 20 -11.38 26.37 3.94
C ARG A 20 -12.12 27.34 4.85
N ALA A 21 -11.39 28.01 5.75
CA ALA A 21 -11.98 28.97 6.66
C ALA A 21 -12.76 29.96 5.80
N GLN A 22 -14.08 29.77 5.76
CA GLN A 22 -14.97 30.61 4.99
C GLN A 22 -14.82 31.99 5.63
N SER A 23 -14.37 32.91 4.80
CA SER A 23 -14.54 34.35 4.94
C SER A 23 -15.73 34.68 5.84
N ARG A 24 -15.42 35.07 7.07
CA ARG A 24 -16.37 35.68 8.00
C ARG A 24 -16.87 36.95 7.33
N GLY A 25 -18.07 36.87 6.74
CA GLY A 25 -18.94 37.97 6.33
C GLY A 25 -18.35 39.02 5.37
N GLN A 26 -18.73 38.96 4.10
CA GLN A 26 -19.37 40.10 3.43
C GLN A 26 -20.07 39.62 2.15
N LYS A 27 -21.32 40.08 2.00
CA LYS A 27 -22.22 39.83 0.86
C LYS A 27 -21.72 40.53 -0.41
N SER A 28 -22.34 40.11 -1.52
CA SER A 28 -22.51 40.73 -2.84
C SER A 28 -21.39 40.64 -3.90
N GLU A 29 -21.70 39.75 -4.85
CA GLU A 29 -21.80 39.97 -6.30
C GLU A 29 -20.65 39.58 -7.26
N PRO A 30 -21.02 39.15 -8.49
CA PRO A 30 -20.26 38.18 -9.26
C PRO A 30 -19.38 38.87 -10.31
N ARG A 31 -18.15 38.39 -10.51
CA ARG A 31 -17.47 38.33 -11.82
C ARG A 31 -16.02 37.85 -11.72
N THR A 32 -15.64 37.07 -12.74
CA THR A 32 -14.28 36.66 -13.14
C THR A 32 -13.69 35.46 -12.38
N SER A 33 -14.16 34.28 -12.75
CA SER A 33 -13.46 33.02 -12.51
C SER A 33 -12.12 33.01 -13.27
N VAL A 34 -11.12 32.35 -12.66
CA VAL A 34 -9.81 31.90 -13.18
C VAL A 34 -8.62 32.37 -12.32
N ARG A 35 -8.64 33.52 -11.64
CA ARG A 35 -7.46 34.00 -10.85
C ARG A 35 -7.48 33.65 -9.35
N GLY A 36 -8.61 33.21 -8.80
CA GLY A 36 -8.75 32.87 -7.38
C GLY A 36 -8.24 31.48 -6.97
N SER A 37 -7.99 30.58 -7.93
CA SER A 37 -7.57 29.19 -7.65
C SER A 37 -6.10 29.08 -7.27
N GLU A 38 -5.19 29.74 -8.00
CA GLU A 38 -3.74 29.65 -7.80
C GLU A 38 -3.29 30.18 -6.43
N VAL A 39 -3.91 31.28 -5.98
CA VAL A 39 -3.61 31.89 -4.66
C VAL A 39 -3.97 30.92 -3.52
N SER A 40 -5.00 30.10 -3.71
CA SER A 40 -5.41 29.10 -2.73
C SER A 40 -4.46 27.91 -2.68
N GLU A 41 -3.95 27.45 -3.82
CA GLU A 41 -3.00 26.33 -3.89
C GLU A 41 -1.61 26.72 -3.38
N ALA A 42 -1.12 27.90 -3.74
CA ALA A 42 0.14 28.42 -3.22
C ALA A 42 0.11 28.54 -1.68
N LYS A 43 -1.03 28.93 -1.10
CA LYS A 43 -1.22 28.99 0.36
C LYS A 43 -1.20 27.61 1.01
N ILE A 44 -1.83 26.62 0.37
CA ILE A 44 -1.83 25.23 0.83
C ILE A 44 -0.40 24.66 0.83
N LYS A 45 0.36 24.84 -0.26
CA LYS A 45 1.76 24.39 -0.36
C LYS A 45 2.64 24.97 0.75
N ARG A 46 2.51 26.27 1.04
CA ARG A 46 3.28 26.90 2.14
C ARG A 46 2.94 26.30 3.50
N LEU A 47 1.67 25.99 3.76
CA LEU A 47 1.23 25.41 5.02
C LEU A 47 1.72 23.97 5.20
N ILE A 48 1.78 23.20 4.11
CA ILE A 48 2.37 21.86 4.07
C ILE A 48 3.86 21.94 4.41
N GLU A 49 4.60 22.81 3.73
CA GLU A 49 6.04 22.99 3.94
C GLU A 49 6.34 23.38 5.39
N GLN A 50 5.59 24.34 5.93
CA GLN A 50 5.73 24.77 7.33
C GLN A 50 5.52 23.60 8.30
N LYS A 51 4.43 22.83 8.14
CA LYS A 51 4.16 21.67 9.00
C LYS A 51 5.23 20.57 8.85
N CYS A 52 5.73 20.35 7.64
CA CYS A 52 6.80 19.37 7.41
C CYS A 52 8.09 19.81 8.11
N SER A 53 8.45 21.09 8.03
CA SER A 53 9.61 21.65 8.76
C SER A 53 9.46 21.48 10.27
N GLU A 54 8.29 21.83 10.83
CA GLU A 54 8.01 21.69 12.27
C GLU A 54 8.10 20.24 12.76
N LEU A 55 7.67 19.27 11.94
CA LEU A 55 7.77 17.85 12.26
C LEU A 55 9.20 17.33 12.09
N SER A 56 9.94 17.83 11.11
CA SER A 56 11.34 17.48 10.88
C SER A 56 12.22 17.91 12.05
N GLU A 57 12.04 19.13 12.56
CA GLU A 57 12.75 19.65 13.75
C GLU A 57 12.49 18.80 15.00
N LYS A 58 11.28 18.24 15.12
CA LYS A 58 10.88 17.36 16.23
C LYS A 58 11.31 15.90 16.05
N GLY A 59 11.93 15.53 14.93
CA GLY A 59 12.27 14.15 14.60
C GLY A 59 11.05 13.25 14.39
N LEU A 60 9.89 13.85 14.06
CA LEU A 60 8.61 13.17 13.84
C LEU A 60 8.23 13.10 12.36
N LEU A 61 9.03 13.67 11.46
CA LEU A 61 8.80 13.54 10.02
C LEU A 61 9.36 12.21 9.51
N ILE A 62 8.47 11.36 8.98
CA ILE A 62 8.85 10.14 8.28
C ILE A 62 9.26 10.51 6.86
N LYS A 63 10.52 10.24 6.50
CA LYS A 63 11.01 10.49 5.15
C LYS A 63 10.26 9.60 4.16
N GLN A 64 9.67 10.20 3.14
CA GLN A 64 8.99 9.52 2.04
C GLN A 64 9.81 9.71 0.77
N TRP A 65 10.05 8.64 0.02
CA TRP A 65 10.69 8.67 -1.29
C TRP A 65 9.65 8.34 -2.35
N ASP A 66 9.53 9.19 -3.35
CA ASP A 66 8.84 8.89 -4.60
C ASP A 66 9.86 8.48 -5.67
N LEU A 67 9.35 8.14 -6.86
CA LEU A 67 10.17 7.69 -7.98
C LEU A 67 11.09 8.80 -8.48
N ASP A 68 10.62 10.05 -8.46
CA ASP A 68 11.38 11.22 -8.87
C ASP A 68 12.55 11.49 -7.92
N PHE A 69 12.33 11.34 -6.61
CA PHE A 69 13.35 11.56 -5.57
C PHE A 69 14.54 10.59 -5.70
N ILE A 70 14.29 9.36 -6.15
CA ILE A 70 15.33 8.33 -6.33
C ILE A 70 15.83 8.20 -7.77
N ASP A 71 15.34 9.06 -8.69
CA ASP A 71 15.66 9.00 -10.12
C ASP A 71 15.43 7.60 -10.72
N ALA A 72 14.28 6.99 -10.39
CA ALA A 72 13.96 5.63 -10.80
C ALA A 72 13.56 5.55 -12.28
N ASP A 73 14.11 4.57 -13.00
CA ASP A 73 13.66 4.22 -14.34
C ASP A 73 12.27 3.57 -14.30
N LEU A 74 11.28 4.28 -14.83
CA LEU A 74 9.88 3.83 -14.88
C LEU A 74 9.71 2.52 -15.65
N SER A 75 10.55 2.25 -16.65
CA SER A 75 10.51 1.01 -17.43
C SER A 75 10.86 -0.22 -16.59
N TRP A 76 11.57 -0.03 -15.47
CA TRP A 76 11.92 -1.06 -14.50
C TRP A 76 10.99 -1.10 -13.28
N CYS A 77 9.98 -0.23 -13.23
CA CYS A 77 9.10 -0.10 -12.08
C CYS A 77 7.72 -0.71 -12.31
N GLY A 78 7.11 -1.16 -11.22
CA GLY A 78 5.73 -1.63 -11.19
C GLY A 78 5.44 -2.75 -12.17
N ARG A 79 4.33 -2.61 -12.91
CA ARG A 79 3.86 -3.63 -13.85
C ARG A 79 4.72 -3.71 -15.12
N GLU A 80 5.24 -2.57 -15.58
CA GLU A 80 6.02 -2.51 -16.81
C GLU A 80 7.40 -3.15 -16.64
N GLY A 81 8.02 -2.94 -15.47
CA GLY A 81 9.28 -3.59 -15.12
C GLY A 81 9.18 -5.05 -14.69
N SER A 82 7.97 -5.59 -14.47
CA SER A 82 7.82 -6.97 -14.01
C SER A 82 7.89 -7.95 -15.19
N PRO A 83 8.84 -8.92 -15.18
CA PRO A 83 8.92 -9.93 -16.23
C PRO A 83 7.78 -10.96 -16.17
N THR A 84 7.04 -11.00 -15.05
CA THR A 84 5.91 -11.91 -14.85
C THR A 84 4.60 -11.14 -14.69
N LYS A 85 3.49 -11.77 -15.08
CA LYS A 85 2.14 -11.23 -14.92
C LYS A 85 1.21 -12.29 -14.36
N VAL A 86 0.52 -11.96 -13.27
CA VAL A 86 -0.47 -12.85 -12.64
C VAL A 86 -1.58 -13.13 -13.64
N HIS A 87 -1.76 -14.40 -14.01
CA HIS A 87 -2.79 -14.82 -14.96
C HIS A 87 -4.12 -15.10 -14.28
N ARG A 88 -4.10 -15.81 -13.15
CA ARG A 88 -5.29 -16.18 -12.39
C ARG A 88 -4.94 -16.37 -10.92
N ILE A 89 -5.84 -15.92 -10.04
CA ILE A 89 -5.74 -16.13 -8.59
C ILE A 89 -6.77 -17.20 -8.22
N GLN A 90 -6.32 -18.22 -7.48
CA GLN A 90 -7.19 -19.27 -6.97
C GLN A 90 -7.03 -19.38 -5.46
N THR A 91 -8.15 -19.39 -4.75
CA THR A 91 -8.17 -19.73 -3.33
C THR A 91 -8.35 -21.23 -3.21
N VAL A 92 -7.39 -21.91 -2.60
CA VAL A 92 -7.51 -23.34 -2.26
C VAL A 92 -8.02 -23.45 -0.83
N VAL A 93 -9.12 -24.19 -0.64
CA VAL A 93 -9.56 -24.61 0.69
C VAL A 93 -8.96 -25.99 0.92
N LEU A 94 -8.08 -26.10 1.91
CA LEU A 94 -7.52 -27.38 2.31
C LEU A 94 -8.61 -28.16 3.05
N ALA A 95 -9.21 -29.15 2.37
CA ALA A 95 -10.07 -30.12 3.03
C ALA A 95 -9.23 -30.99 3.97
N ALA A 96 -9.80 -31.40 5.11
CA ALA A 96 -9.09 -32.21 6.10
C ALA A 96 -8.58 -33.52 5.46
N LYS A 97 -7.29 -33.81 5.70
CA LYS A 97 -6.57 -34.97 5.19
C LYS A 97 -7.17 -36.24 5.78
N GLU A 98 -7.64 -37.15 4.94
CA GLU A 98 -8.07 -38.49 5.38
C GLU A 98 -6.86 -39.22 6.00
N SER A 99 -7.04 -39.81 7.17
CA SER A 99 -6.06 -40.69 7.80
C SER A 99 -6.46 -42.14 7.55
N LYS A 100 -5.52 -42.94 7.03
CA LYS A 100 -5.72 -44.37 6.78
C LYS A 100 -4.83 -45.17 7.73
N ASP A 101 -5.42 -46.14 8.40
CA ASP A 101 -4.69 -47.11 9.22
C ASP A 101 -4.12 -48.22 8.33
N VAL A 102 -2.87 -48.59 8.60
CA VAL A 102 -2.17 -49.65 7.86
C VAL A 102 -1.86 -50.80 8.82
N GLU A 103 -2.33 -51.99 8.46
CA GLU A 103 -2.09 -53.20 9.26
C GLU A 103 -0.60 -53.58 9.27
N PRO A 104 -0.05 -54.02 10.42
CA PRO A 104 1.37 -54.34 10.58
C PRO A 104 1.70 -55.74 10.01
N ASN A 105 1.40 -55.96 8.73
CA ASN A 105 1.73 -57.18 8.00
C ASN A 105 2.34 -56.84 6.63
N ASP A 106 3.03 -57.80 6.02
CA ASP A 106 3.78 -57.60 4.78
C ASP A 106 2.91 -57.06 3.64
N LYS A 107 1.66 -57.52 3.56
CA LYS A 107 0.70 -57.06 2.56
C LYS A 107 0.31 -55.59 2.81
N GLY A 108 0.03 -55.21 4.05
CA GLY A 108 -0.31 -53.84 4.44
C GLY A 108 0.82 -52.86 4.14
N ILE A 109 2.07 -53.24 4.42
CA ILE A 109 3.24 -52.43 4.08
C ILE A 109 3.41 -52.31 2.55
N ALA A 110 3.26 -53.41 1.81
CA ALA A 110 3.37 -53.39 0.35
C ALA A 110 2.30 -52.51 -0.30
N ASP A 111 1.05 -52.60 0.15
CA ASP A 111 -0.07 -51.80 -0.35
C ASP A 111 0.15 -50.31 -0.03
N MET A 112 0.63 -49.97 1.18
CA MET A 112 0.99 -48.59 1.56
C MET A 112 2.08 -48.00 0.65
N VAL A 113 3.14 -48.77 0.36
CA VAL A 113 4.23 -48.30 -0.51
C VAL A 113 3.74 -48.04 -1.93
N HIS A 114 2.88 -48.89 -2.48
CA HIS A 114 2.29 -48.67 -3.81
C HIS A 114 1.47 -47.39 -3.87
N GLU A 115 0.61 -47.16 -2.86
CA GLU A 115 -0.19 -45.93 -2.76
C GLU A 115 0.68 -44.67 -2.72
N LEU A 116 1.75 -44.66 -1.91
CA LEU A 116 2.64 -43.51 -1.79
C LEU A 116 3.44 -43.20 -3.08
N ILE A 117 3.73 -44.22 -3.90
CA ILE A 117 4.37 -44.07 -5.21
C ILE A 117 3.37 -43.50 -6.25
N GLU A 118 2.12 -43.95 -6.20
CA GLU A 118 1.04 -43.45 -7.05
C GLU A 118 0.78 -41.96 -6.76
N ASP A 119 0.64 -41.62 -5.48
CA ASP A 119 0.45 -40.26 -4.97
C ASP A 119 1.70 -39.37 -5.11
N LYS A 120 2.80 -39.88 -5.68
CA LYS A 120 4.09 -39.15 -5.87
C LYS A 120 4.64 -38.56 -4.57
N THR A 121 4.33 -39.20 -3.44
CA THR A 121 4.86 -38.82 -2.13
C THR A 121 6.26 -39.42 -1.93
N ILE A 122 6.48 -40.65 -2.44
CA ILE A 122 7.80 -41.29 -2.49
C ILE A 122 8.06 -41.82 -3.91
N ALA A 123 9.32 -42.08 -4.24
CA ALA A 123 9.78 -42.50 -5.56
C ALA A 123 10.14 -43.99 -5.61
#